data_AF-A0A7Y2NRV6-F1
#
_entry.id   AF-A0A7Y2NRV6-F1
#
_cell.length_a   1.000
_cell.length_b   1.000
_cell.length_c   1.000
_cell.angle_alpha   90.00
_cell.angle_beta   90.00
_cell.angle_gamma   90.00
#
_symmetry.space_group_name_H-M   'P 1'
#
loop_
_entity.id
_entity.type
_entity.pdbx_description
1 polymer ?
#
loop_
_entity_poly.entity_id
_entity_poly.type
_entity_poly.pdbx_seq_one_letter_code
_entity_poly.pdbx_strand_id
1 'polypeptide(L)'
;VLRSRLYEMELAKKEAADSEKRKSMVSSGDRSAKIRTYNYPQGRVTDHRIGLTLYDLSNIMNGDIQKIIDELMLAENTELLKANNDLI
;
A
#
# COMPACT_ATOMS: atom_id res chain seq x y z
N VAL A 1 38.69 16.12 6.77
CA VAL A 1 38.65 14.82 6.05
C VAL A 1 37.89 13.74 6.81
N LEU A 2 38.17 13.49 8.10
CA LEU A 2 37.50 12.42 8.88
C LEU A 2 35.99 12.64 9.05
N ARG A 3 35.56 13.87 9.37
CA ARG A 3 34.14 14.25 9.51
C ARG A 3 33.34 14.02 8.23
N SER A 4 33.91 14.34 7.08
CA SER A 4 33.28 14.12 5.77
C SER A 4 33.07 12.64 5.48
N ARG A 5 34.08 11.79 5.75
CA ARG A 5 33.97 10.33 5.59
C ARG A 5 32.95 9.69 6.53
N LEU A 6 32.86 10.16 7.77
CA LEU A 6 31.86 9.67 8.74
C LEU A 6 30.44 10.04 8.29
N TYR A 7 30.25 11.26 7.80
CA TYR A 7 28.98 11.71 7.25
C TYR A 7 28.57 10.92 6.01
N GLU A 8 29.49 10.68 5.07
CA GLU A 8 29.25 9.85 3.87
C GLU A 8 28.82 8.44 4.24
N MET A 9 29.43 7.83 5.28
CA MET A 9 29.06 6.49 5.74
C MET A 9 27.64 6.43 6.31
N GLU A 10 27.25 7.40 7.15
CA GLU A 10 25.89 7.47 7.70
C GLU A 10 24.84 7.80 6.63
N LEU A 11 25.17 8.68 5.68
CA LEU A 11 24.31 8.97 4.54
C LEU A 11 24.08 7.71 3.69
N ALA A 12 25.15 6.98 3.36
CA ALA A 12 25.06 5.74 2.60
C ALA A 12 24.21 4.68 3.32
N LYS A 13 24.34 4.55 4.66
CA LYS A 13 23.47 3.66 5.45
C LYS A 13 22.01 4.06 5.37
N LYS A 14 21.71 5.35 5.49
CA LYS A 14 20.34 5.87 5.40
C LYS A 14 19.74 5.61 4.02
N GLU A 15 20.49 5.91 2.96
CA GLU A 15 20.05 5.68 1.58
C GLU A 15 19.83 4.19 1.29
N ALA A 16 20.68 3.31 1.84
CA ALA A 16 20.50 1.87 1.74
C ALA A 16 19.20 1.41 2.42
N ALA A 17 18.92 1.88 3.63
CA ALA A 17 17.69 1.57 4.36
C ALA A 17 16.44 2.09 3.63
N ASP A 18 16.49 3.32 3.11
CA ASP A 18 15.40 3.91 2.32
C ASP A 18 15.18 3.15 0.99
N SER A 19 16.27 2.71 0.35
CA SER A 19 16.21 1.90 -0.87
C SER A 19 15.58 0.53 -0.62
N GLU A 20 15.96 -0.14 0.47
CA GLU A 20 15.39 -1.42 0.87
C GLU A 20 13.89 -1.29 1.19
N LYS A 21 13.50 -0.26 1.96
CA LYS A 21 12.10 0.03 2.27
C LYS A 21 11.27 0.30 1.01
N ARG A 22 11.82 1.04 0.04
CA ARG A 22 11.12 1.27 -1.25
C ARG A 22 10.96 -0.01 -2.06
N LYS A 23 12.00 -0.84 -2.10
CA LYS A 23 11.97 -2.14 -2.79
C LYS A 23 10.95 -3.10 -2.17
N SER A 24 10.75 -3.06 -0.85
CA SER A 24 9.71 -3.90 -0.23
C SER A 24 8.29 -3.39 -0.49
N MET A 25 8.10 -2.08 -0.64
CA MET A 25 6.78 -1.49 -0.98
C MET A 25 6.36 -1.75 -2.43
N VAL A 26 7.32 -1.91 -3.34
CA VAL A 26 7.05 -2.17 -4.77
C VAL A 26 7.33 -3.65 -5.04
N SER A 27 6.26 -4.44 -5.20
CA SER A 27 6.37 -5.84 -5.61
C SER A 27 6.96 -5.99 -7.03
N SER A 28 7.02 -7.22 -7.55
CA SER A 28 7.68 -7.63 -8.81
C SER A 28 7.18 -6.95 -10.11
N GLY A 29 6.30 -5.95 -10.02
CA GLY A 29 5.71 -5.24 -11.16
C GLY A 29 4.75 -6.10 -11.99
N ASP A 30 4.60 -7.38 -11.65
CA ASP A 30 3.73 -8.30 -12.36
C ASP A 30 2.25 -8.02 -12.08
N ARG A 31 1.40 -8.34 -13.07
CA ARG A 31 -0.05 -8.17 -13.01
C ARG A 31 -0.70 -9.04 -11.93
N SER A 32 -0.07 -10.13 -11.53
CA SER A 32 -0.52 -10.97 -10.42
C SER A 32 -0.49 -10.22 -9.08
N ALA A 33 0.50 -9.33 -8.87
CA ALA A 33 0.69 -8.57 -7.65
C ALA A 33 -0.12 -7.26 -7.58
N LYS A 34 -1.10 -7.06 -8.49
CA LYS A 34 -1.91 -5.84 -8.52
C LYS A 34 -2.78 -5.73 -7.26
N ILE A 35 -2.78 -4.54 -6.64
CA ILE A 35 -3.65 -4.25 -5.50
C ILE A 35 -5.03 -3.75 -5.91
N ARG A 36 -5.15 -3.12 -7.09
CA ARG A 36 -6.39 -2.52 -7.61
C ARG A 36 -6.51 -2.68 -9.12
N THR A 37 -7.73 -2.80 -9.60
CA THR A 37 -8.06 -2.74 -11.04
C THR A 37 -9.11 -1.67 -11.29
N TYR A 38 -8.82 -0.78 -12.24
CA TYR A 38 -9.73 0.26 -12.72
C TYR A 38 -10.28 -0.18 -14.08
N ASN A 39 -11.58 -0.41 -14.16
CA ASN A 39 -12.27 -0.86 -15.37
C ASN A 39 -13.15 0.28 -15.91
N TYR A 40 -12.63 1.01 -16.89
CA TYR A 40 -13.29 2.16 -17.50
C TYR A 40 -14.58 1.80 -18.25
N PRO A 41 -14.62 0.76 -19.13
CA PRO A 41 -15.86 0.40 -19.83
C PRO A 41 -17.04 0.09 -18.91
N GLN A 42 -16.79 -0.50 -17.74
CA GLN A 42 -17.82 -0.85 -16.76
C GLN A 42 -17.91 0.14 -15.58
N GLY A 43 -17.14 1.23 -15.61
CA GLY A 43 -17.17 2.28 -14.60
C GLY A 43 -16.87 1.80 -13.17
N ARG A 44 -16.07 0.74 -12.99
CA ARG A 44 -15.83 0.15 -11.67
C ARG A 44 -14.36 0.12 -11.27
N VAL A 45 -14.12 0.13 -9.97
CA VAL A 45 -12.83 -0.17 -9.34
C VAL A 45 -12.98 -1.39 -8.44
N THR A 46 -11.99 -2.28 -8.49
CA THR A 46 -11.91 -3.43 -7.58
C THR A 46 -10.59 -3.37 -6.83
N ASP A 47 -10.64 -3.39 -5.50
CA ASP A 47 -9.49 -3.56 -4.62
C ASP A 47 -9.33 -5.05 -4.27
N HIS A 48 -8.19 -5.62 -4.66
CA HIS A 48 -7.91 -7.05 -4.53
C HIS A 48 -7.40 -7.42 -3.14
N ARG A 49 -7.07 -6.43 -2.28
CA ARG A 49 -6.61 -6.70 -0.91
C ARG A 49 -7.73 -7.25 -0.03
N ILE A 50 -8.94 -6.72 -0.21
CA ILE A 50 -10.14 -7.10 0.56
C ILE A 50 -11.28 -7.61 -0.34
N GLY A 51 -11.10 -7.65 -1.66
CA GLY A 51 -12.14 -8.07 -2.61
C GLY A 51 -13.27 -7.06 -2.83
N LEU A 52 -13.09 -5.80 -2.43
CA LEU A 52 -14.09 -4.74 -2.56
C LEU A 52 -14.25 -4.31 -4.02
N THR A 53 -15.49 -4.23 -4.52
CA THR A 53 -15.80 -3.68 -5.85
C THR A 53 -16.79 -2.53 -5.74
N LEU A 54 -16.43 -1.37 -6.30
CA LEU A 54 -17.25 -0.16 -6.34
C LEU A 54 -17.55 0.22 -7.79
N TYR A 55 -18.81 0.52 -8.10
CA TYR A 55 -19.30 0.93 -9.42
C TYR A 55 -19.36 2.46 -9.57
N ASP A 56 -18.33 3.14 -9.06
CA ASP A 56 -18.27 4.60 -9.08
C ASP A 56 -16.85 5.10 -9.42
N LEU A 57 -16.33 4.60 -10.54
CA LEU A 57 -14.96 4.92 -10.97
C LEU A 57 -14.77 6.43 -11.18
N SER A 58 -15.78 7.14 -11.70
CA SER A 58 -15.66 8.57 -12.02
C SER A 58 -15.36 9.39 -10.77
N ASN A 59 -16.14 9.22 -9.70
CA ASN A 59 -15.95 9.97 -8.45
C ASN A 59 -14.62 9.61 -7.77
N ILE A 60 -14.25 8.33 -7.81
CA ILE A 60 -12.99 7.84 -7.25
C ILE A 60 -11.79 8.45 -7.96
N MET A 61 -11.85 8.59 -9.30
CA MET A 61 -10.81 9.25 -10.08
C MET A 61 -10.80 10.78 -9.86
N ASN A 62 -11.94 11.36 -9.49
CA ASN A 62 -12.06 12.78 -9.14
C ASN A 62 -11.60 13.09 -7.69
N GLY A 63 -11.18 12.08 -6.92
CA GLY A 63 -10.59 12.24 -5.59
C GLY A 63 -11.44 11.73 -4.43
N ASP A 64 -12.65 11.24 -4.68
CA ASP A 64 -13.50 10.64 -3.64
C ASP A 64 -13.06 9.20 -3.34
N ILE A 65 -11.93 9.07 -2.64
CA ILE A 65 -11.32 7.79 -2.29
C ILE A 65 -11.57 7.38 -0.84
N GLN A 66 -12.25 8.23 -0.05
CA GLN A 66 -12.39 8.03 1.39
C GLN A 66 -13.05 6.69 1.71
N LYS A 67 -14.08 6.33 0.94
CA LYS A 67 -14.78 5.05 1.07
C LYS A 67 -13.85 3.83 0.92
N ILE A 68 -12.85 3.91 0.04
CA ILE A 68 -11.89 2.80 -0.12
C ILE A 68 -10.97 2.72 1.11
N ILE A 69 -10.55 3.87 1.64
CA ILE A 69 -9.65 3.94 2.79
C ILE A 69 -10.33 3.38 4.04
N ASP A 70 -11.57 3.80 4.29
CA ASP A 70 -12.34 3.38 5.47
C ASP A 70 -12.55 1.86 5.51
N GLU A 71 -12.93 1.28 4.37
CA GLU A 71 -13.12 -0.18 4.22
C GLU A 71 -11.82 -0.96 4.43
N LEU A 72 -10.69 -0.44 3.95
CA LEU A 72 -9.37 -1.05 4.18
C LEU A 72 -8.95 -0.99 5.65
N MET A 73 -9.15 0.15 6.30
CA MET A 73 -8.87 0.32 7.73
C MET A 73 -9.73 -0.61 8.58
N LEU A 74 -11.01 -0.76 8.24
CA LEU A 74 -11.92 -1.66 8.94
C LEU A 74 -11.49 -3.11 8.77
N ALA A 75 -11.11 -3.53 7.57
CA ALA A 75 -10.59 -4.87 7.32
C ALA A 75 -9.32 -5.15 8.12
N GLU A 76 -8.34 -4.25 8.11
CA GLU A 76 -7.09 -4.36 8.87
C GLU A 76 -7.36 -4.45 10.38
N ASN A 77 -8.21 -3.58 10.92
CA ASN A 77 -8.59 -3.62 12.33
C ASN A 77 -9.27 -4.93 12.69
N THR A 78 -10.12 -5.46 11.81
CA THR A 78 -10.81 -6.74 12.03
C THR A 78 -9.82 -7.90 12.04
N GLU A 79 -8.82 -7.90 11.17
CA GLU A 79 -7.75 -8.90 11.15
C GLU A 79 -6.90 -8.84 12.43
N LEU A 80 -6.52 -7.64 12.87
CA LEU A 80 -5.76 -7.43 14.12
C LEU A 80 -6.54 -7.91 15.34
N LEU A 81 -7.84 -7.63 15.42
CA LEU A 81 -8.69 -8.09 16.53
C LEU A 81 -8.83 -9.61 16.56
N LYS A 82 -8.97 -10.25 15.39
CA LYS A 82 -9.00 -11.73 15.29
C LYS A 82 -7.68 -12.33 15.76
N ALA A 83 -6.55 -11.82 15.27
CA ALA A 83 -5.23 -12.31 15.66
C ALA A 83 -4.99 -12.18 17.18
N ASN A 84 -5.44 -11.08 17.80
CA ASN A 84 -5.35 -10.89 19.26
C ASN A 84 -6.29 -11.83 20.03
N ASN A 85 -7.46 -12.16 19.49
CA ASN A 85 -8.40 -13.09 20.13
C ASN A 85 -7.95 -14.55 20.02
N ASP A 86 -7.23 -14.92 18.95
CA ASP A 86 -6.67 -16.27 18.75
C ASP A 86 -5.41 -16.53 19.61
N LEU A 87 -4.82 -15.47 20.19
CA LEU A 87 -3.66 -15.54 21.09
C LEU A 87 -4.04 -15.62 22.59
N ILE A 88 -5.34 -15.52 22.93
CA ILE A 88 -5.89 -15.64 24.29
C ILE A 88 -6.55 -17.01 24.44
#